data_AF-A0A969ESQ1-F1
#
_entry.id   AF-A0A969ESQ1-F1
#
_cell.length_a   1.000
_cell.length_b   1.000
_cell.length_c   1.000
_cell.angle_alpha   90.00
_cell.angle_beta   90.00
_cell.angle_gamma   90.00
#
_symmetry.space_group_name_H-M   'P 1'
#
loop_
_entity.id
_entity.type
_entity.pdbx_description
1 polymer ?
#
loop_
_entity_poly.entity_id
_entity_poly.type
_entity_poly.pdbx_seq_one_letter_code
_entity_poly.pdbx_strand_id
1 'polypeptide(L)'
;MTHFVNYHLIISRQTFENRSYQPLSSIFSMEKITPEYDVFSRLIEEVGGPWNWTKRPRYHNNKKLLEERLSQPETQFLLLKKNPETLGYCLAGTTKDDLTDVFAEAATGDRLIEIENFGFSRSTPAKDTGRNFYPLYFNDFLKITP
;
A
#
# COMPACT_ATOMS: atom_id res chain seq x y z
N MET A 1 7.89 25.05 -12.97
CA MET A 1 7.99 24.22 -11.74
C MET A 1 6.58 23.73 -11.43
N THR A 2 6.27 22.46 -11.66
CA THR A 2 4.94 21.90 -11.37
C THR A 2 4.89 21.59 -9.87
N HIS A 3 4.16 22.42 -9.11
CA HIS A 3 3.88 22.13 -7.71
C HIS A 3 2.96 20.91 -7.65
N PHE A 4 3.51 19.76 -7.24
CA PHE A 4 2.68 18.64 -6.81
C PHE A 4 2.04 19.02 -5.46
N VAL A 5 0.73 19.23 -5.47
CA VAL A 5 -0.07 19.29 -4.25
C VAL A 5 -0.16 17.85 -3.74
N ASN A 6 0.28 17.60 -2.51
CA ASN A 6 0.06 16.31 -1.87
C ASN A 6 -1.44 16.17 -1.61
N TYR A 7 -2.11 15.29 -2.36
CA TYR A 7 -3.50 14.94 -2.10
C TYR A 7 -3.51 13.76 -1.13
N HIS A 8 -4.03 13.99 0.07
CA HIS A 8 -4.36 12.93 1.01
C HIS A 8 -5.79 12.48 0.74
N LEU A 9 -5.97 11.19 0.49
CA LEU A 9 -7.30 10.57 0.38
C LEU A 9 -7.58 9.84 1.68
N ILE A 10 -8.57 10.31 2.44
CA ILE A 10 -9.04 9.67 3.67
C ILE A 10 -10.29 8.86 3.33
N ILE A 11 -10.29 7.59 3.70
CA ILE A 11 -11.46 6.71 3.54
C ILE A 11 -11.75 6.12 4.93
N SER A 12 -12.92 6.43 5.49
CA SER A 12 -13.35 5.80 6.75
C SER A 12 -13.75 4.34 6.51
N ARG A 13 -13.52 3.49 7.51
CA ARG A 13 -13.95 2.07 7.48
C ARG A 13 -15.43 1.93 7.16
N GLN A 14 -16.27 2.73 7.81
CA GLN A 14 -17.71 2.75 7.56
C GLN A 14 -18.07 3.12 6.11
N THR A 15 -17.38 4.10 5.51
CA THR A 15 -17.60 4.46 4.10
C THR A 15 -17.24 3.32 3.17
N PHE A 16 -16.16 2.60 3.48
CA PHE A 16 -15.72 1.45 2.71
C PHE A 16 -16.73 0.28 2.80
N GLU A 17 -17.13 -0.08 4.03
CA GLU A 17 -18.09 -1.16 4.31
C GLU A 17 -19.47 -0.89 3.69
N ASN A 18 -19.98 0.34 3.79
CA ASN A 18 -21.27 0.74 3.23
C ASN A 18 -21.33 0.62 1.70
N ARG A 19 -20.20 0.71 1.01
CA ARG A 19 -20.13 0.58 -0.45
C ARG A 19 -20.04 -0.88 -0.92
N SER A 20 -19.98 -1.85 -0.01
CA SER A 20 -19.95 -3.29 -0.31
C SER A 20 -18.93 -3.64 -1.40
N TYR A 21 -17.76 -3.02 -1.35
CA TYR A 21 -16.70 -3.26 -2.32
C TYR A 21 -16.19 -4.70 -2.17
N GLN A 22 -16.53 -5.54 -3.14
CA GLN A 22 -16.03 -6.91 -3.24
C GLN A 22 -15.00 -7.00 -4.37
N PRO A 23 -13.97 -7.86 -4.23
CA PRO A 23 -13.14 -8.24 -5.36
C PRO A 23 -14.02 -8.75 -6.51
N LEU A 24 -13.63 -8.46 -7.75
CA LEU A 24 -14.29 -8.94 -8.96
C LEU A 24 -14.23 -10.47 -9.10
N SER A 25 -13.24 -11.11 -8.48
CA SER A 25 -13.04 -12.55 -8.55
C SER A 25 -12.18 -13.04 -7.38
N SER A 26 -12.41 -14.29 -6.96
CA SER A 26 -11.64 -15.00 -5.94
C SER A 26 -10.21 -15.37 -6.37
N ILE A 27 -9.85 -15.15 -7.63
CA ILE A 27 -8.48 -15.40 -8.12
C ILE A 27 -7.49 -14.34 -7.65
N PHE A 28 -7.97 -13.19 -7.17
CA PHE A 28 -7.14 -12.14 -6.62
C PHE A 28 -7.04 -12.28 -5.10
N SER A 29 -5.84 -12.06 -4.57
CA SER A 29 -5.56 -12.13 -3.14
C SER A 29 -4.46 -11.15 -2.73
N MET A 30 -4.42 -10.85 -1.42
CA MET A 30 -3.30 -10.15 -0.80
C MET A 30 -2.55 -11.12 0.10
N GLU A 31 -1.23 -11.18 -0.05
CA GLU A 31 -0.37 -12.01 0.77
C GLU A 31 0.57 -11.14 1.58
N LYS A 32 0.51 -11.26 2.90
CA LYS A 32 1.50 -10.66 3.79
C LYS A 32 2.78 -11.48 3.74
N ILE A 33 3.89 -10.82 3.46
CA ILE A 33 5.22 -11.44 3.48
C ILE A 33 6.17 -10.62 4.37
N THR A 34 7.25 -11.26 4.80
CA THR A 34 8.44 -10.56 5.32
C THR A 34 9.39 -10.37 4.14
N PRO A 35 9.47 -9.18 3.52
CA PRO A 35 10.29 -9.00 2.35
C PRO A 35 11.76 -8.80 2.75
N GLU A 36 12.64 -9.37 1.95
CA GLU A 36 14.04 -8.97 1.94
C GLU A 36 14.21 -7.70 1.10
N TYR A 37 15.27 -6.92 1.37
CA TYR A 37 15.56 -5.69 0.62
C TYR A 37 15.59 -5.92 -0.89
N ASP A 38 16.18 -7.02 -1.34
CA ASP A 38 16.35 -7.33 -2.76
C ASP A 38 15.00 -7.60 -3.44
N VAL A 39 14.06 -8.27 -2.74
CA VAL A 39 12.70 -8.49 -3.22
C VAL A 39 11.98 -7.16 -3.41
N PHE A 40 12.09 -6.27 -2.42
CA PHE A 40 11.48 -4.94 -2.47
C PHE A 40 12.09 -4.05 -3.56
N SER A 41 13.42 -4.01 -3.67
CA SER A 41 14.11 -3.21 -4.69
C SER A 41 13.69 -3.62 -6.08
N ARG A 42 13.64 -4.93 -6.35
CA ARG A 42 13.15 -5.48 -7.62
C ARG A 42 11.72 -5.05 -7.92
N LEU A 43 10.82 -5.16 -6.95
CA LEU A 43 9.40 -4.79 -7.12
C LEU A 43 9.24 -3.30 -7.39
N ILE A 44 9.99 -2.45 -6.67
CA ILE A 44 10.02 -1.01 -6.92
C ILE A 44 10.52 -0.69 -8.33
N GLU A 45 11.58 -1.34 -8.79
CA GLU A 45 12.14 -1.11 -10.12
C GLU A 45 11.17 -1.56 -11.22
N GLU A 46 10.49 -2.69 -11.02
CA GLU A 46 9.50 -3.22 -11.95
C GLU A 46 8.30 -2.26 -12.11
N VAL A 47 7.74 -1.81 -10.99
CA VAL A 47 6.62 -0.86 -10.92
C VAL A 47 7.04 0.54 -11.37
N GLY A 48 8.19 1.02 -10.91
CA GLY A 48 8.61 2.42 -10.98
C GLY A 48 9.54 2.78 -12.13
N GLY A 49 10.25 1.82 -12.69
CA GLY A 49 11.20 2.04 -13.79
C GLY A 49 10.66 2.70 -15.07
N PRO A 50 9.38 2.58 -15.49
CA PRO A 50 8.92 3.16 -16.76
C PRO A 50 8.53 4.63 -16.64
N TRP A 51 8.22 5.09 -15.43
CA TRP A 51 7.66 6.42 -15.22
C TRP A 51 8.73 7.48 -14.92
N ASN A 52 10.01 7.12 -15.04
CA ASN A 52 11.14 7.97 -14.63
C ASN A 52 10.81 8.72 -13.34
N TRP A 53 10.36 7.99 -12.31
CA TRP A 53 9.76 8.55 -11.09
C TRP A 53 10.51 9.81 -10.68
N THR A 54 9.91 10.98 -10.96
CA THR A 54 10.59 12.26 -10.74
C THR A 54 10.86 12.48 -9.25
N LYS A 55 10.16 11.73 -8.40
CA LYS A 55 10.45 11.53 -6.99
C LYS A 55 10.56 10.03 -6.76
N ARG A 56 11.76 9.54 -6.49
CA ARG A 56 11.98 8.15 -6.13
C ARG A 56 11.04 7.74 -4.98
N PRO A 57 10.52 6.51 -4.98
CA PRO A 57 9.82 5.99 -3.81
C PRO A 57 10.74 6.14 -2.59
N ARG A 58 10.17 6.51 -1.43
CA ARG A 58 10.86 6.91 -0.18
C ARG A 58 12.10 6.06 0.21
N TYR A 59 12.13 4.80 -0.21
CA TYR A 59 13.11 3.79 0.16
C TYR A 59 14.06 3.34 -0.99
N HIS A 60 13.89 3.89 -2.20
CA HIS A 60 14.70 3.51 -3.35
C HIS A 60 16.18 3.84 -3.12
N ASN A 61 17.06 2.86 -3.30
CA ASN A 61 18.50 2.94 -2.99
C ASN A 61 18.85 3.27 -1.52
N ASN A 62 17.92 3.11 -0.58
CA ASN A 62 18.19 3.32 0.84
C ASN A 62 17.85 2.06 1.65
N LYS A 63 18.76 1.08 1.59
CA LYS A 63 18.60 -0.22 2.27
C LYS A 63 18.35 -0.10 3.76
N LYS A 64 19.19 0.68 4.44
CA LYS A 64 19.09 0.88 5.88
C LYS A 64 17.72 1.43 6.29
N LEU A 65 17.24 2.47 5.60
CA LEU A 65 15.94 3.07 5.90
C LEU A 65 14.77 2.10 5.65
N LEU A 66 14.86 1.27 4.60
CA LEU A 66 13.84 0.26 4.36
C LEU A 66 13.86 -0.81 5.46
N GLU A 67 15.03 -1.33 5.82
CA GLU A 67 15.18 -2.35 6.86
C GLU A 67 14.65 -1.84 8.21
N GLU A 68 14.96 -0.59 8.55
CA GLU A 68 14.38 0.07 9.73
C GLU A 68 12.86 0.10 9.66
N ARG A 69 12.25 0.51 8.54
CA ARG A 69 10.78 0.52 8.40
C ARG A 69 10.19 -0.89 8.45
N LEU A 70 10.78 -1.87 7.77
CA LEU A 70 10.30 -3.25 7.75
C LEU A 70 10.42 -3.94 9.11
N SER A 71 11.33 -3.48 9.98
CA SER A 71 11.49 -3.99 11.34
C SER A 71 10.39 -3.51 12.30
N GLN A 72 9.61 -2.50 11.93
CA GLN A 72 8.57 -1.95 12.78
C GLN A 72 7.36 -2.89 12.84
N PRO A 73 6.86 -3.25 14.04
CA PRO A 73 5.77 -4.22 14.21
C PRO A 73 4.48 -3.88 13.45
N GLU A 74 4.21 -2.58 13.28
CA GLU A 74 3.06 -2.06 12.56
C GLU A 74 3.21 -2.12 11.03
N THR A 75 4.43 -2.32 10.53
CA THR A 75 4.69 -2.35 9.10
C THR A 75 4.24 -3.67 8.51
N GLN A 76 3.55 -3.59 7.38
CA GLN A 76 3.16 -4.73 6.57
C GLN A 76 3.60 -4.51 5.14
N PHE A 77 4.21 -5.54 4.58
CA PHE A 77 4.46 -5.62 3.16
C PHE A 77 3.56 -6.70 2.55
N LEU A 78 2.76 -6.28 1.58
CA LEU A 78 1.71 -7.09 0.98
C LEU A 78 2.01 -7.25 -0.50
N LEU A 79 1.88 -8.47 -1.00
CA LEU A 79 1.88 -8.78 -2.42
C LEU A 79 0.46 -8.87 -2.91
N LEU A 80 0.14 -8.13 -3.98
CA LEU A 80 -1.10 -8.35 -4.71
C LEU A 80 -0.89 -9.48 -5.70
N LYS A 81 -1.71 -10.53 -5.61
CA LYS A 81 -1.60 -11.72 -6.45
C LYS A 81 -2.84 -11.95 -7.29
N LYS A 82 -2.62 -12.60 -8.43
CA LYS A 82 -3.62 -13.26 -9.26
C LYS A 82 -3.11 -14.65 -9.59
N ASN A 83 -3.47 -15.65 -8.78
CA ASN A 83 -3.10 -17.07 -8.86
C ASN A 83 -2.14 -17.49 -10.01
N PRO A 84 -0.86 -17.86 -9.75
CA PRO A 84 0.03 -17.52 -8.63
C PRO A 84 0.85 -16.24 -8.90
N GLU A 85 0.47 -15.47 -9.91
CA GLU A 85 1.22 -14.33 -10.43
C GLU A 85 1.24 -13.18 -9.42
N THR A 86 2.41 -12.56 -9.22
CA THR A 86 2.54 -11.33 -8.43
C THR A 86 2.31 -10.15 -9.35
N LEU A 87 1.26 -9.39 -9.07
CA LEU A 87 0.83 -8.26 -9.88
C LEU A 87 1.38 -6.92 -9.38
N GLY A 88 1.82 -6.86 -8.12
CA GLY A 88 2.25 -5.62 -7.49
C GLY A 88 2.50 -5.78 -6.00
N TYR A 89 2.76 -4.65 -5.34
CA TYR A 89 3.03 -4.61 -3.91
C TYR A 89 2.35 -3.43 -3.22
N CYS A 90 2.26 -3.52 -1.91
CA CYS A 90 1.85 -2.45 -1.02
C CYS A 90 2.67 -2.52 0.27
N LEU A 91 3.29 -1.40 0.64
CA LEU A 91 3.87 -1.15 1.95
C LEU A 91 2.91 -0.24 2.70
N ALA A 92 2.42 -0.73 3.84
CA ALA A 92 1.49 0.00 4.70
C ALA A 92 1.85 -0.21 6.17
N GLY A 93 1.37 0.68 7.03
CA GLY A 93 1.49 0.53 8.48
C GLY A 93 0.64 1.54 9.21
N THR A 94 0.62 1.48 10.55
CA THR A 94 0.00 2.56 11.32
C THR A 94 0.78 3.85 11.10
N THR A 95 0.05 4.96 11.10
CA THR A 95 0.64 6.28 10.91
C THR A 95 1.66 6.60 12.01
N LYS A 96 2.61 7.45 11.64
CA LYS A 96 3.43 8.19 12.59
C LYS A 96 2.56 9.19 13.35
N ASP A 97 2.99 9.58 14.55
CA ASP A 97 2.29 10.53 15.43
C ASP A 97 1.98 11.87 14.72
N ASP A 98 2.83 12.29 13.78
CA ASP A 98 2.69 13.54 13.01
C ASP A 98 1.48 13.56 12.08
N LEU A 99 1.09 12.43 11.49
CA LEU A 99 -0.13 12.33 10.67
C LEU A 99 -1.39 12.24 11.54
N THR A 100 -1.28 11.70 12.75
CA THR A 100 -2.39 11.68 13.72
C THR A 100 -2.80 13.11 14.07
N ASP A 101 -1.85 14.01 14.26
CA ASP A 101 -2.12 15.42 14.54
C ASP A 101 -2.75 16.14 13.33
N VAL A 102 -2.27 15.85 12.12
CA VAL A 102 -2.83 16.43 10.87
C VAL A 102 -4.28 16.00 10.64
N PHE A 103 -4.64 14.78 11.06
CA PHE A 103 -5.96 14.20 10.87
C PHE A 103 -6.71 14.01 12.19
N ALA A 104 -6.38 14.78 13.24
CA ALA A 104 -6.95 14.62 14.58
C ALA A 104 -8.48 14.66 14.61
N GLU A 105 -9.09 15.48 13.74
CA GLU A 105 -10.55 15.57 13.59
C GLU A 105 -11.18 14.36 12.89
N ALA A 106 -10.43 13.68 12.01
CA ALA A 106 -10.88 12.49 11.29
C ALA A 106 -10.54 11.19 12.04
N ALA A 107 -9.58 11.25 12.98
CA ALA A 107 -9.07 10.12 13.76
C ALA A 107 -9.76 9.99 15.13
N THR A 108 -11.01 10.43 15.27
CA THR A 108 -11.76 10.32 16.53
C THR A 108 -11.95 8.87 16.94
N GLY A 109 -11.01 8.35 17.74
CA GLY A 109 -11.08 7.03 18.39
C GLY A 109 -10.46 5.87 17.62
N ASP A 110 -10.03 6.03 16.37
CA ASP A 110 -9.53 4.94 15.52
C ASP A 110 -8.05 5.09 15.13
N ARG A 111 -7.34 3.96 14.98
CA ARG A 111 -5.98 3.89 14.41
C ARG A 111 -6.01 4.33 12.94
N LEU A 112 -5.23 5.35 12.61
CA LEU A 112 -4.95 5.70 11.22
C LEU A 112 -3.94 4.72 10.62
N ILE A 113 -4.22 4.31 9.39
CA ILE A 113 -3.37 3.41 8.62
C ILE A 113 -2.97 4.12 7.33
N GLU A 114 -1.67 4.13 7.05
CA GLU A 114 -1.10 4.73 5.87
C GLU A 114 -0.70 3.65 4.86
N ILE A 115 -1.12 3.82 3.60
CA ILE A 115 -0.50 3.15 2.45
C ILE A 115 0.64 4.06 1.98
N GLU A 116 1.85 3.79 2.45
CA GLU A 116 3.03 4.63 2.16
C GLU A 116 3.50 4.48 0.71
N ASN A 117 3.40 3.28 0.17
CA ASN A 117 3.91 2.98 -1.15
C ASN A 117 3.18 1.76 -1.72
N PHE A 118 2.62 1.89 -2.91
CA PHE A 118 2.01 0.77 -3.62
C PHE A 118 2.18 0.95 -5.12
N GLY A 119 2.05 -0.15 -5.85
CA GLY A 119 1.92 -0.09 -7.29
C GLY A 119 1.86 -1.46 -7.95
N PHE A 120 1.60 -1.43 -9.25
CA PHE A 120 1.37 -2.63 -10.06
C PHE A 120 2.46 -2.76 -11.13
N SER A 121 2.84 -4.00 -11.42
CA SER A 121 3.74 -4.34 -12.51
C SER A 121 3.20 -3.82 -13.84
N ARG A 122 4.09 -3.52 -14.77
CA ARG A 122 3.75 -3.03 -16.11
C ARG A 122 2.95 -4.04 -16.92
N SER A 123 3.18 -5.32 -16.70
CA SER A 123 2.45 -6.39 -17.36
C SER A 123 0.99 -6.45 -16.91
N THR A 124 0.63 -5.74 -15.85
CA THR A 124 -0.68 -5.79 -15.22
C THR A 124 -1.60 -4.65 -15.71
N PRO A 125 -2.75 -4.95 -16.34
CA PRO A 125 -3.73 -3.93 -16.68
C PRO A 125 -4.29 -3.23 -15.43
N ALA A 126 -4.16 -1.90 -15.37
CA ALA A 126 -4.56 -1.13 -14.18
C ALA A 126 -6.07 -1.17 -13.88
N LYS A 127 -6.92 -1.31 -14.91
CA LYS A 127 -8.37 -1.18 -14.82
C LYS A 127 -9.01 -2.21 -13.86
N ASP A 128 -8.58 -3.46 -13.95
CA ASP A 128 -9.15 -4.54 -13.12
C ASP A 128 -8.36 -4.69 -11.81
N THR A 129 -7.05 -4.48 -11.85
CA THR A 129 -6.17 -4.64 -10.68
C THR A 129 -6.42 -3.58 -9.62
N GLY A 130 -6.53 -2.30 -10.01
CA GLY A 130 -6.81 -1.22 -9.07
C GLY A 130 -8.18 -1.36 -8.40
N ARG A 131 -9.17 -1.88 -9.12
CA ARG A 131 -10.51 -2.14 -8.58
C ARG A 131 -10.52 -3.25 -7.52
N ASN A 132 -9.64 -4.24 -7.64
CA ASN A 132 -9.50 -5.32 -6.66
C ASN A 132 -8.61 -4.96 -5.48
N PHE A 133 -7.65 -4.05 -5.67
CA PHE A 133 -6.66 -3.68 -4.66
C PHE A 133 -7.30 -3.19 -3.34
N TYR A 134 -8.13 -2.14 -3.39
CA TYR A 134 -8.72 -1.57 -2.18
C TYR A 134 -9.60 -2.58 -1.41
N PRO A 135 -10.53 -3.32 -2.05
CA PRO A 135 -11.26 -4.40 -1.37
C PRO A 135 -10.37 -5.41 -0.67
N LEU A 136 -9.33 -5.92 -1.33
CA LEU A 136 -8.45 -6.90 -0.71
C LEU A 136 -7.64 -6.28 0.42
N TYR A 137 -7.12 -5.07 0.21
CA TYR A 137 -6.41 -4.33 1.25
C TYR A 137 -7.28 -4.13 2.48
N PHE A 138 -8.48 -3.55 2.36
CA PHE A 138 -9.35 -3.30 3.52
C PHE A 138 -9.86 -4.59 4.16
N ASN A 139 -10.24 -5.60 3.38
CA ASN A 139 -10.76 -6.85 3.90
C ASN A 139 -9.71 -7.71 4.59
N ASP A 140 -8.44 -7.66 4.15
CA ASP A 140 -7.38 -8.52 4.69
C ASP A 140 -6.51 -7.77 5.70
N PHE A 141 -6.19 -6.48 5.48
CA PHE A 141 -5.38 -5.67 6.41
C PHE A 141 -6.10 -5.39 7.73
N LEU A 142 -7.40 -5.03 7.70
CA LEU A 142 -8.17 -4.74 8.91
C LEU A 142 -8.54 -5.99 9.73
N LYS A 143 -8.38 -7.20 9.17
CA LYS A 143 -8.53 -8.45 9.93
C LYS A 143 -7.26 -8.83 10.69
N ILE A 144 -6.09 -8.39 10.22
CA ILE A 144 -4.78 -8.77 10.75
C ILE A 144 -4.32 -7.81 11.86
N THR A 145 -4.86 -6.60 11.90
CA THR A 145 -4.52 -5.58 12.90
C THR A 145 -5.71 -5.37 13.84
N PRO A 146 -5.66 -5.83 15.10
CA PRO A 146 -6.72 -5.60 16.09
C PRO A 146 -6.83 -4.13 16.49
#